data_AF-A0A087TVG4-F1
#
_entry.id   AF-A0A087TVG4-F1
#
_cell.length_a   1.000
_cell.length_b   1.000
_cell.length_c   1.000
_cell.angle_alpha   90.00
_cell.angle_beta   90.00
_cell.angle_gamma   90.00
#
_symmetry.space_group_name_H-M   'P 1'
#
loop_
_entity.id
_entity.type
_entity.pdbx_description
1 polymer ?
#
loop_
_entity_poly.entity_id
_entity_poly.type
_entity_poly.pdbx_seq_one_letter_code
_entity_poly.pdbx_strand_id
1 'polypeptide(L)'
;MSKNLFFQKACITFVCLAELSSLASRPPLQTEFPEKCYEEYGCFETGPPFHDNFHRPVSLLPFNKEFLTTKFFLFTPLNPAVPQMIDSTLMSVTNSFFNPYIQTKIIIHGFNVFPTENNAS
;
A
#
# COMPACT_ATOMS: atom_id res chain seq x y z
N MET A 1 5.52 -3.18 -72.50
CA MET A 1 5.48 -4.17 -71.40
C MET A 1 6.58 -3.82 -70.39
N SER A 2 6.26 -3.16 -69.27
CA SER A 2 7.10 -3.04 -68.05
C SER A 2 6.63 -1.82 -67.23
N LYS A 3 5.44 -1.91 -66.63
CA LYS A 3 4.96 -0.91 -65.64
C LYS A 3 4.28 -1.56 -64.42
N ASN A 4 3.80 -2.79 -64.54
CA ASN A 4 3.08 -3.49 -63.46
C ASN A 4 3.98 -4.19 -62.44
N LEU A 5 5.19 -4.61 -62.81
CA LEU A 5 6.08 -5.34 -61.89
C LEU A 5 6.75 -4.41 -60.85
N PHE A 6 6.92 -3.13 -61.18
CA PHE A 6 7.50 -2.13 -60.28
C PHE A 6 6.49 -1.67 -59.22
N PHE A 7 5.22 -1.45 -59.62
CA PHE A 7 4.16 -1.03 -58.73
C PHE A 7 3.79 -2.10 -57.69
N GLN A 8 3.80 -3.37 -58.11
CA GLN A 8 3.46 -4.49 -57.23
C GLN A 8 4.55 -4.77 -56.19
N LYS A 9 5.83 -4.63 -56.55
CA LYS A 9 6.96 -4.73 -55.61
C LYS A 9 6.98 -3.60 -54.59
N ALA A 10 6.70 -2.36 -55.02
CA ALA A 10 6.65 -1.19 -54.13
C ALA A 10 5.54 -1.32 -53.07
N CYS A 11 4.37 -1.87 -53.46
CA CYS A 11 3.24 -2.04 -52.55
C CYS A 11 3.50 -3.10 -51.48
N ILE A 12 4.10 -4.25 -51.84
CA ILE A 12 4.43 -5.33 -50.89
C ILE A 12 5.49 -4.89 -49.88
N THR A 13 6.49 -4.10 -50.29
CA THR A 13 7.50 -3.55 -49.37
C THR A 13 6.92 -2.49 -48.43
N PHE A 14 5.94 -1.70 -48.88
CA PHE A 14 5.31 -0.67 -48.05
C PHE A 14 4.42 -1.26 -46.96
N VAL A 15 3.72 -2.37 -47.25
CA VAL A 15 2.87 -3.06 -46.27
C VAL A 15 3.71 -3.72 -45.17
N CYS A 16 4.82 -4.39 -45.51
CA CYS A 16 5.71 -5.01 -44.52
C CYS A 16 6.38 -4.01 -43.55
N LEU A 17 6.75 -2.81 -44.02
CA LEU A 17 7.34 -1.77 -43.16
C LEU A 17 6.32 -1.13 -42.21
N ALA A 18 5.04 -1.09 -42.61
CA ALA A 18 3.95 -0.62 -41.75
C ALA A 18 3.59 -1.64 -40.66
N GLU A 19 3.75 -2.94 -40.89
CA GLU A 19 3.45 -3.98 -39.90
C GLU A 19 4.55 -4.13 -38.83
N LEU A 20 5.83 -3.92 -39.18
CA LEU A 20 6.95 -3.94 -38.23
C LEU A 20 6.97 -2.75 -37.26
N SER A 21 6.40 -1.60 -37.65
CA SER A 21 6.33 -0.42 -36.77
C SER A 21 5.22 -0.49 -35.72
N SER A 22 4.27 -1.43 -35.85
CA SER A 22 3.20 -1.64 -34.86
C SER A 22 3.61 -2.46 -33.62
N LEU A 23 4.78 -3.11 -33.65
CA LEU A 23 5.32 -3.86 -32.50
C LEU A 23 6.04 -2.95 -31.49
N ALA A 24 6.37 -1.71 -31.87
CA ALA A 24 7.06 -0.74 -31.03
C ALA A 24 6.13 0.18 -30.21
N SER A 25 4.81 0.07 -30.40
CA SER A 25 3.80 0.87 -29.68
C SER A 25 2.97 0.06 -28.69
N ARG A 26 3.40 -1.16 -28.33
CA ARG A 26 2.84 -1.79 -27.13
C ARG A 26 3.29 -0.93 -25.94
N PRO A 27 2.37 -0.25 -25.23
CA PRO A 27 2.74 0.33 -23.95
C PRO A 27 3.38 -0.80 -23.13
N PRO A 28 4.43 -0.52 -22.32
CA PRO A 28 4.89 -1.50 -21.35
C PRO A 28 3.66 -2.04 -20.63
N LEU A 29 3.58 -3.36 -20.44
CA LEU A 29 2.47 -4.02 -19.76
C LEU A 29 2.18 -3.24 -18.46
N GLN A 30 1.20 -2.34 -18.50
CA GLN A 30 0.80 -1.57 -17.34
C GLN A 30 0.02 -2.57 -16.50
N THR A 31 0.72 -3.31 -15.67
CA THR A 31 0.15 -3.83 -14.44
C THR A 31 -0.19 -2.59 -13.62
N GLU A 32 -1.35 -1.99 -13.88
CA GLU A 32 -1.86 -0.93 -13.03
C GLU A 32 -2.07 -1.54 -11.66
N PHE A 33 -1.14 -1.23 -10.75
CA PHE A 33 -1.25 -1.65 -9.38
C PHE A 33 -2.31 -0.77 -8.71
N PRO A 34 -3.39 -1.33 -8.14
CA PRO A 34 -4.31 -0.56 -7.33
C PRO A 34 -3.58 0.29 -6.30
N GLU A 35 -3.96 1.57 -6.22
CA GLU A 35 -3.46 2.56 -5.25
C GLU A 35 -4.64 3.13 -4.46
N LYS A 36 -4.40 3.45 -3.18
CA LYS A 36 -5.36 4.13 -2.32
C LYS A 36 -4.69 5.07 -1.34
N CYS A 37 -5.23 6.29 -1.25
CA CYS A 37 -4.75 7.34 -0.36
C CYS A 37 -5.61 7.45 0.91
N TYR A 38 -4.94 7.59 2.05
CA TYR A 38 -5.53 7.83 3.36
C TYR A 38 -4.97 9.15 3.87
N GLU A 39 -5.83 10.16 4.02
CA GLU A 39 -5.54 11.53 4.54
C GLU A 39 -4.10 11.74 5.08
N GLU A 40 -3.90 11.58 6.38
CA GLU A 40 -2.62 11.83 7.07
C GLU A 40 -1.52 10.78 6.80
N TYR A 41 -1.83 9.67 6.13
CA TYR A 41 -0.92 8.53 5.94
C TYR A 41 -0.41 8.37 4.51
N GLY A 42 -0.87 9.20 3.57
CA GLY A 42 -0.47 9.14 2.18
C GLY A 42 -1.09 7.96 1.42
N CYS A 43 -0.46 7.58 0.31
CA CYS A 43 -0.98 6.59 -0.62
C CYS A 43 -0.21 5.27 -0.56
N PHE A 44 -0.95 4.17 -0.68
CA PHE A 44 -0.43 2.81 -0.69
C PHE A 44 -0.81 2.17 -2.02
N GLU A 45 0.18 1.65 -2.72
CA GLU A 45 0.00 0.87 -3.93
C GLU A 45 0.22 -0.61 -3.66
N THR A 46 -0.32 -1.44 -4.55
CA THR A 46 -0.13 -2.89 -4.50
C THR A 46 1.09 -3.37 -5.29
N GLY A 47 1.83 -2.47 -5.93
CA GLY A 47 3.02 -2.80 -6.73
C GLY A 47 4.27 -3.11 -5.92
N PRO A 48 5.40 -3.47 -6.56
CA PRO A 48 6.69 -3.61 -5.89
C PRO A 48 7.09 -2.31 -5.16
N PRO A 49 7.61 -2.35 -3.92
CA PRO A 49 8.06 -3.53 -3.18
C PRO A 49 6.95 -4.20 -2.36
N PHE A 50 5.70 -3.74 -2.45
CA PHE A 50 4.52 -4.34 -1.82
C PHE A 50 3.97 -5.56 -2.56
N HIS A 51 4.53 -5.92 -3.71
CA HIS A 51 4.25 -7.19 -4.38
C HIS A 51 5.56 -7.88 -4.76
N ASP A 52 5.66 -9.16 -4.44
CA ASP A 52 6.79 -10.02 -4.83
C ASP A 52 6.26 -11.40 -5.19
N ASN A 53 6.57 -11.88 -6.40
CA ASN A 53 5.99 -13.12 -6.93
C ASN A 53 6.27 -14.35 -6.06
N PHE A 54 7.32 -14.34 -5.23
CA PHE A 54 7.73 -15.49 -4.42
C PHE A 54 7.37 -15.34 -2.95
N HIS A 55 7.60 -14.17 -2.35
CA HIS A 55 7.44 -13.95 -0.92
C HIS A 55 6.09 -13.31 -0.56
N ARG A 56 5.49 -12.54 -1.47
CA ARG A 56 4.17 -11.91 -1.29
C ARG A 56 3.41 -11.83 -2.63
N PRO A 57 2.96 -12.99 -3.16
CA PRO A 57 2.29 -13.07 -4.47
C PRO A 57 0.89 -12.46 -4.47
N VAL A 58 0.33 -12.22 -3.28
CA VAL A 58 -0.93 -11.50 -3.09
C VAL A 58 -0.63 -10.20 -2.37
N SER A 59 -0.86 -9.09 -3.06
CA SER A 59 -0.72 -7.73 -2.51
C SER A 59 -2.09 -7.07 -2.45
N LEU A 60 -2.54 -6.76 -1.25
CA LEU A 60 -3.82 -6.12 -0.99
C LEU A 60 -3.59 -4.74 -0.40
N LEU A 61 -4.49 -3.81 -0.73
CA LEU A 61 -4.51 -2.49 -0.10
C LEU A 61 -4.80 -2.61 1.40
N PRO A 62 -4.26 -1.72 2.23
CA PRO A 62 -4.61 -1.67 3.65
C PRO A 62 -6.11 -1.51 3.88
N PHE A 63 -6.63 -2.01 5.01
CA PHE A 63 -8.01 -1.75 5.38
C PHE A 63 -8.25 -0.26 5.69
N ASN A 64 -9.49 0.21 5.56
CA ASN A 64 -9.83 1.60 5.93
C ASN A 64 -9.66 1.84 7.43
N LYS A 65 -9.35 3.10 7.79
CA LYS A 65 -9.32 3.57 9.18
C LYS A 65 -10.62 3.25 9.94
N GLU A 66 -11.76 3.30 9.25
CA GLU A 66 -13.08 2.96 9.81
C GLU A 66 -13.17 1.51 10.30
N PHE A 67 -12.42 0.59 9.67
CA PHE A 67 -12.33 -0.81 10.08
C PHE A 67 -11.19 -1.07 11.08
N LEU A 68 -10.16 -0.23 11.13
CA LEU A 68 -9.00 -0.36 12.00
C LEU A 68 -8.73 0.96 12.75
N THR A 69 -9.46 1.20 13.83
CA THR A 69 -9.17 2.33 14.73
C THR A 69 -8.02 1.98 15.66
N THR A 70 -6.80 2.31 15.27
CA THR A 70 -5.63 2.26 16.16
C THR A 70 -5.86 3.17 17.37
N LYS A 71 -5.68 2.64 18.58
CA LYS A 71 -5.82 3.37 19.83
C LYS A 71 -4.46 3.50 20.51
N PHE A 72 -4.13 4.69 21.00
CA PHE A 72 -2.91 4.92 21.76
C PHE A 72 -3.24 4.98 23.26
N PHE A 73 -2.71 4.00 23.99
CA PHE A 73 -2.84 3.92 25.45
C PHE A 73 -1.56 4.41 26.11
N LEU A 74 -1.63 5.56 26.78
CA LEU A 74 -0.51 6.16 27.50
C LEU A 74 -0.50 5.71 28.96
N PHE A 75 0.57 5.00 29.34
CA PHE A 75 0.91 4.69 30.72
C PHE A 75 2.10 5.53 31.16
N THR A 76 2.00 6.11 32.35
CA THR A 76 3.07 6.87 32.99
C THR A 76 3.17 6.47 34.46
N PRO A 77 4.24 6.85 35.18
CA PRO A 77 4.31 6.68 36.63
C PRO A 77 3.15 7.33 37.39
N LEU A 78 2.47 8.33 36.81
CA LEU A 78 1.31 9.00 37.41
C LEU A 78 0.00 8.20 37.23
N ASN A 79 -0.06 7.31 36.25
CA ASN A 79 -1.23 6.48 35.94
C ASN A 79 -0.84 5.04 35.56
N PRO A 80 -0.24 4.28 36.49
CA PRO A 80 0.32 2.95 36.18
C PRO A 80 -0.77 1.89 35.93
N ALA A 81 -1.97 2.06 36.48
CA ALA A 81 -3.04 1.05 36.39
C ALA A 81 -4.05 1.32 35.26
N VAL A 82 -4.35 2.60 34.98
CA VAL A 82 -5.38 3.00 34.01
C VAL A 82 -4.74 3.88 32.94
N PRO A 83 -4.75 3.47 31.66
CA PRO A 83 -4.15 4.27 30.60
C PRO A 83 -4.97 5.53 30.31
N GLN A 84 -4.28 6.59 29.91
CA GLN A 84 -4.91 7.72 29.23
C GLN A 84 -4.99 7.40 27.73
N MET A 85 -6.18 7.49 27.15
CA MET A 85 -6.31 7.40 25.70
C MET A 85 -5.91 8.73 25.07
N ILE A 86 -4.95 8.69 24.15
CA ILE A 86 -4.48 9.85 23.40
C ILE A 86 -4.64 9.60 21.89
N ASP A 87 -4.53 10.67 21.11
CA ASP A 87 -4.51 10.62 19.64
C ASP A 87 -3.21 11.27 19.09
N SER A 88 -3.10 11.36 17.76
CA SER A 88 -1.94 11.95 17.08
C SER A 88 -1.87 13.48 17.16
N THR A 89 -2.86 14.15 17.74
CA THR A 89 -2.89 15.61 17.81
C THR A 89 -2.01 16.14 18.92
N LEU A 90 -1.37 17.28 18.67
CA LEU A 90 -0.55 17.97 19.67
C LEU A 90 -1.34 18.26 20.94
N MET A 91 -2.60 18.68 20.80
CA MET A 91 -3.48 19.01 21.93
C MET A 91 -3.71 17.81 22.86
N SER A 92 -3.96 16.63 22.29
CA SER A 92 -4.16 15.39 23.05
C SER A 92 -2.91 15.00 23.83
N VAL A 93 -1.73 15.11 23.19
CA VAL A 93 -0.44 14.81 23.82
C VAL A 93 -0.13 15.82 24.94
N THR A 94 -0.30 17.13 24.70
CA THR A 94 0.02 18.17 25.70
C THR A 94 -0.91 18.16 26.91
N ASN A 95 -2.17 17.73 26.73
CA ASN A 95 -3.15 17.64 27.81
C ASN A 95 -3.06 16.32 28.59
N SER A 96 -2.18 15.41 28.19
CA SER A 96 -1.96 14.12 28.87
C SER A 96 -0.82 14.19 29.90
N PHE A 97 -0.54 13.09 30.59
CA PHE A 97 0.61 12.95 31.48
C PHE A 97 1.93 12.69 30.74
N PHE A 98 1.95 12.88 29.42
CA PHE A 98 3.16 12.72 28.61
C PHE A 98 4.25 13.72 29.05
N ASN A 99 5.46 13.21 29.27
CA ASN A 99 6.61 14.02 29.64
C ASN A 99 7.73 13.88 28.58
N PRO A 100 8.03 14.93 27.80
CA PRO A 100 9.04 14.87 26.74
C PRO A 100 10.48 14.73 27.26
N TYR A 101 10.72 14.94 28.55
CA TYR A 101 12.04 14.82 29.18
C TYR A 101 12.36 13.39 29.64
N ILE A 102 11.40 12.46 29.53
CA ILE A 102 11.57 11.06 29.92
C ILE A 102 11.53 10.18 28.66
N GLN A 103 12.29 9.09 28.66
CA GLN A 103 12.29 8.13 27.56
C GLN A 103 10.88 7.59 27.29
N THR A 104 10.42 7.72 26.04
CA THR A 104 9.17 7.12 25.57
C THR A 104 9.41 5.72 25.03
N LYS A 105 8.59 4.76 25.44
CA LYS A 105 8.63 3.37 24.94
C LYS A 105 7.29 3.04 24.27
N ILE A 106 7.34 2.60 23.01
CA ILE A 106 6.15 2.22 22.24
C ILE A 106 6.08 0.69 22.19
N ILE A 107 4.96 0.13 22.65
CA ILE A 107 4.70 -1.31 22.63
C ILE A 107 3.55 -1.56 21.65
N ILE A 108 3.83 -2.29 20.57
CA ILE A 108 2.86 -2.63 19.52
C ILE A 108 2.69 -4.15 19.54
N HIS A 109 1.49 -4.63 19.85
CA HIS A 109 1.22 -6.06 19.83
C HIS A 109 1.02 -6.54 18.39
N GLY A 110 1.32 -7.82 18.16
CA GLY A 110 1.03 -8.51 16.90
C GLY A 110 0.01 -9.61 17.14
N PHE A 111 0.44 -10.85 16.93
CA PHE A 111 -0.35 -12.04 17.18
C PHE A 111 -0.79 -12.13 18.64
N ASN A 112 -2.10 -12.10 18.86
CA ASN A 112 -2.71 -12.39 20.15
C ASN A 112 -3.34 -13.78 20.06
N VAL A 113 -2.78 -14.74 20.79
CA VAL A 113 -3.49 -15.99 21.08
C VAL A 113 -4.57 -15.62 22.09
N PHE A 114 -5.82 -15.53 21.66
CA PHE A 114 -6.91 -15.46 22.63
C PHE A 114 -6.85 -16.74 23.49
N PRO A 115 -6.81 -16.64 24.83
CA PRO A 115 -7.17 -17.80 25.63
C PRO A 115 -8.62 -18.14 25.26
N THR A 116 -8.87 -19.39 24.88
CA THR A 116 -10.24 -19.88 24.75
C THR A 116 -10.93 -19.62 26.10
N GLU A 117 -11.99 -18.81 26.09
CA GLU A 117 -12.90 -18.75 27.23
C GLU A 117 -13.53 -20.14 27.36
N ASN A 118 -12.90 -20.99 28.16
CA ASN A 118 -13.52 -22.22 28.62
C ASN A 118 -14.48 -21.80 29.74
N ASN A 119 -15.73 -21.51 29.39
CA ASN A 119 -16.92 -21.57 30.24
C ASN A 119 -16.78 -20.99 31.66
N ALA A 120 -17.05 -19.70 31.81
CA ALA A 120 -17.55 -19.18 33.09
C ALA A 120 -19.07 -19.48 33.16
N SER A 121 -19.40 -20.58 33.83
CA SER A 121 -20.74 -20.81 34.41
C SER A 121 -20.84 -20.12 35.77
#